data_AF-A0A8T0IS64-F1
#
_entry.id   AF-A0A8T0IS64-F1
#
_cell.length_a   1.000
_cell.length_b   1.000
_cell.length_c   1.000
_cell.angle_alpha   90.00
_cell.angle_beta   90.00
_cell.angle_gamma   90.00
#
_symmetry.space_group_name_H-M   'P 1'
#
loop_
_entity.id
_entity.type
_entity.pdbx_description
1 polymer ?
#
loop_
_entity_poly.entity_id
_entity_poly.type
_entity_poly.pdbx_seq_one_letter_code
_entity_poly.pdbx_strand_id
1 'polypeptide(L)'
;MAFPSAAAAGQVRIALLVKNAQPSELFQLFLVRHESPPPVHPLVDVAVWDLPSVPVALLPRGGRALCPDDDQHLMKAVSNVKFNFECLGLKGFDVHAAVAQIQALVYPTGGPCKSWRYWKYIEEPEFGPFSPVRTIIFITETYTDDGSFAADGQWVDPYQAYTMLVNADPKQKRIGPMAMFAFSPYFPAGSSFKYDLNIHGQEYPPGVFVAPMDSATLRPFTKTNLVVMAPTAPLQHPVDTSMAVACGDALICDPGCYPAAAQTQLARIVNELPKKLLIFITHHHHDHIEGLPTVKQNNPQAIIIAHEKTLQRMGKDYGLDCIAVTGGSKLLISGQELEIISAPGHTDGHLGLFHRATGTLLVGDHCVGHGSSVLDAASGGNLEDYLATCQRFLELSPKVIIPAHGYPTLWPKHMLQNYIRHREAREAKILSVIQSGARTAYQVVSQAYQDTPAAYWPAALMNVKLHINHLKSLNQIPSDFDVEEFERSSKAPFILRCLPAAASHMLQKPLLSVMGTSLAGSLSVIVVVGAVACLWTKKK
;
A
#
# COMPACT_ATOMS: atom_id res chain seq x y z
N MET A 1 7.66 -13.77 27.48
CA MET A 1 6.92 -13.54 26.23
C MET A 1 7.21 -14.71 25.30
N ALA A 2 6.21 -15.56 25.06
CA ALA A 2 6.35 -16.75 24.22
C ALA A 2 6.37 -16.33 22.75
N PHE A 3 7.46 -16.61 22.04
CA PHE A 3 7.55 -16.40 20.60
C PHE A 3 6.68 -17.44 19.87
N PRO A 4 5.95 -17.07 18.80
CA PRO A 4 5.10 -18.01 18.08
C PRO A 4 5.94 -19.11 17.42
N SER A 5 5.43 -20.33 17.47
CA SER A 5 6.05 -21.52 16.89
C SER A 5 6.17 -21.43 15.36
N ALA A 6 7.15 -22.16 14.83
CA ALA A 6 7.70 -22.12 13.47
C ALA A 6 6.76 -22.62 12.34
N ALA A 7 5.49 -22.22 12.33
CA ALA A 7 4.52 -22.57 11.28
C ALA A 7 4.04 -21.37 10.43
N ALA A 8 4.57 -20.17 10.68
CA ALA A 8 4.40 -18.99 9.84
C ALA A 8 5.79 -18.47 9.46
N ALA A 9 6.39 -18.99 8.39
CA ALA A 9 7.62 -18.40 7.87
C ALA A 9 7.27 -17.07 7.18
N GLY A 10 7.02 -16.03 7.99
CA GLY A 10 6.95 -14.66 7.51
C GLY A 10 8.27 -14.25 6.85
N GLN A 11 8.23 -13.19 6.04
CA GLN A 11 9.44 -12.64 5.45
C GLN A 11 10.31 -12.03 6.56
N VAL A 12 11.46 -12.65 6.82
CA VAL A 12 12.46 -12.11 7.74
C VAL A 12 13.51 -11.36 6.93
N ARG A 13 13.94 -10.21 7.43
CA ARG A 13 14.96 -9.35 6.84
C ARG A 13 16.02 -9.03 7.90
N ILE A 14 17.28 -8.94 7.48
CA ILE A 14 18.33 -8.33 8.29
C ILE A 14 18.70 -7.00 7.66
N ALA A 15 18.93 -5.98 8.49
CA ALA A 15 19.47 -4.70 8.06
C ALA A 15 20.70 -4.32 8.90
N LEU A 16 21.57 -3.49 8.35
CA LEU A 16 22.77 -2.99 9.02
C LEU A 16 22.80 -1.47 9.05
N LEU A 17 22.83 -0.91 10.27
CA LEU A 17 23.08 0.50 10.52
C LEU A 17 24.59 0.70 10.63
N VAL A 18 25.18 1.31 9.60
CA VAL A 18 26.61 1.63 9.59
C VAL A 18 26.78 3.10 9.95
N LYS A 19 27.34 3.37 11.13
CA LYS A 19 27.52 4.72 11.68
C LYS A 19 28.95 5.20 11.48
N ASN A 20 29.13 6.43 10.99
CA ASN A 20 30.42 7.10 10.99
C ASN A 20 30.82 7.49 12.42
N ALA A 21 31.98 7.04 12.86
CA ALA A 21 32.57 7.27 14.18
C ALA A 21 33.54 8.47 14.20
N GLN A 22 33.78 9.15 13.07
CA GLN A 22 34.55 10.39 13.08
C GLN A 22 33.90 11.43 14.01
N PRO A 23 34.71 12.17 14.80
CA PRO A 23 34.22 13.24 15.66
C PRO A 23 33.72 14.41 14.80
N SER A 24 32.45 14.37 14.44
CA SER A 24 31.70 15.46 13.83
C SER A 24 30.51 15.78 14.73
N GLU A 25 30.00 17.02 14.66
CA GLU A 25 28.84 17.43 15.47
C GLU A 25 27.56 16.65 15.14
N LEU A 26 27.49 16.04 13.93
CA LEU A 26 26.36 15.23 13.47
C LEU A 26 26.84 13.87 12.96
N PHE A 27 26.33 12.78 13.53
CA PHE A 27 26.64 11.44 13.03
C PHE A 27 26.09 11.24 11.62
N GLN A 28 26.75 10.41 10.83
CA GLN A 28 26.30 10.00 9.50
C GLN A 28 26.00 8.51 9.48
N LEU A 29 25.03 8.10 8.65
CA LEU A 29 24.77 6.70 8.32
C LEU A 29 25.11 6.44 6.86
N PHE A 30 25.66 5.26 6.58
CA PHE A 30 25.83 4.78 5.21
C PHE A 30 24.51 4.18 4.73
N LEU A 31 23.96 4.74 3.65
CA LEU A 31 22.76 4.26 2.97
C LEU A 31 23.14 3.65 1.63
N VAL A 32 22.41 2.63 1.23
CA VAL A 32 22.54 2.02 -0.10
C VAL A 32 21.36 2.40 -0.97
N ARG A 33 21.60 2.38 -2.28
CA ARG A 33 20.61 2.69 -3.29
C ARG A 33 19.71 1.48 -3.54
N HIS A 34 18.41 1.65 -3.35
CA HIS A 34 17.37 0.71 -3.78
C HIS A 34 16.71 1.25 -5.04
N GLU A 35 16.89 0.51 -6.14
CA GLU A 35 16.23 0.83 -7.39
C GLU A 35 14.75 0.47 -7.34
N SER A 36 13.94 1.11 -8.19
CA SER A 36 12.57 0.66 -8.41
C SER A 36 12.58 -0.80 -8.88
N PRO A 37 11.52 -1.59 -8.58
CA PRO A 37 11.34 -2.90 -9.20
C PRO A 37 11.56 -2.83 -10.73
N PRO A 38 12.10 -3.90 -11.36
CA PRO A 38 12.61 -3.84 -12.73
C PRO A 38 11.65 -3.11 -13.67
N PRO A 39 12.06 -1.98 -14.28
CA PRO A 39 11.20 -1.24 -15.17
C PRO A 39 11.02 -2.01 -16.47
N VAL A 40 9.81 -1.98 -17.03
CA VAL A 40 9.53 -2.50 -18.38
C VAL A 40 9.76 -1.40 -19.45
N HIS A 41 10.02 -0.13 -19.06
CA HIS A 41 10.19 1.03 -19.96
C HIS A 41 11.09 2.13 -19.33
N PRO A 42 11.79 2.99 -20.10
CA PRO A 42 12.82 3.95 -19.63
C PRO A 42 12.45 5.03 -18.60
N LEU A 43 11.20 5.14 -18.14
CA LEU A 43 10.83 6.08 -17.07
C LEU A 43 11.17 5.45 -15.71
N VAL A 44 12.42 5.65 -15.29
CA VAL A 44 12.94 5.17 -14.01
C VAL A 44 12.42 6.06 -12.89
N ASP A 45 11.75 5.45 -11.92
CA ASP A 45 11.40 6.13 -10.68
C ASP A 45 12.69 6.45 -9.91
N VAL A 46 12.67 7.51 -9.12
CA VAL A 46 13.89 7.92 -8.44
C VAL A 46 14.22 6.91 -7.34
N ALA A 47 15.50 6.58 -7.24
CA ALA A 47 16.01 5.63 -6.28
C ALA A 47 15.72 6.04 -4.84
N VAL A 48 15.50 5.02 -4.01
CA VAL A 48 15.27 5.15 -2.58
C VAL A 48 16.56 4.79 -1.86
N TRP A 49 17.02 5.64 -0.96
CA TRP A 49 18.22 5.45 -0.16
C TRP A 49 17.80 4.94 1.22
N ASP A 50 18.18 3.72 1.55
CA ASP A 50 17.77 3.08 2.80
C ASP A 50 18.96 2.35 3.46
N LEU A 51 18.76 1.83 4.67
CA LEU A 51 19.76 0.97 5.31
C LEU A 51 20.02 -0.27 4.44
N PRO A 52 21.27 -0.73 4.30
CA PRO A 52 21.58 -1.99 3.64
C PRO A 52 20.82 -3.13 4.31
N SER A 53 20.02 -3.85 3.54
CA SER A 53 19.17 -4.91 4.05
C SER A 53 18.93 -6.01 3.03
N VAL A 54 18.73 -7.24 3.53
CA VAL A 54 18.49 -8.43 2.72
C VAL A 54 17.46 -9.35 3.36
N PRO A 55 16.59 -10.02 2.58
CA PRO A 55 15.74 -11.08 3.10
C PRO A 55 16.59 -12.27 3.55
N VAL A 56 16.11 -12.99 4.57
CA VAL A 56 16.79 -14.16 5.10
C VAL A 56 16.05 -15.41 4.62
N ALA A 57 16.75 -16.27 3.90
CA ALA A 57 16.19 -17.51 3.37
C ALA A 57 15.98 -18.55 4.48
N LEU A 58 15.02 -19.46 4.29
CA LEU A 58 14.90 -20.64 5.14
C LEU A 58 16.02 -21.64 4.81
N LEU A 59 16.58 -22.26 5.83
CA LEU A 59 17.47 -23.41 5.64
C LEU A 59 16.69 -24.60 5.07
N PRO A 60 17.28 -25.37 4.15
CA PRO A 60 16.68 -26.62 3.68
C PRO A 60 16.34 -27.55 4.85
N ARG A 61 15.25 -28.33 4.76
CA ARG A 61 14.89 -29.31 5.81
C ARG A 61 16.04 -30.31 6.00
N GLY A 62 16.61 -30.36 7.21
CA GLY A 62 17.77 -31.21 7.54
C GLY A 62 19.13 -30.62 7.14
N GLY A 63 19.15 -29.44 6.52
CA GLY A 63 20.37 -28.71 6.21
C GLY A 63 20.93 -28.05 7.47
N ARG A 64 22.20 -28.31 7.76
CA ARG A 64 23.01 -27.42 8.60
C ARG A 64 23.29 -26.16 7.79
N ALA A 65 23.36 -24.99 8.43
CA ALA A 65 23.97 -23.83 7.77
C ALA A 65 25.31 -24.28 7.20
N LEU A 66 25.59 -23.96 5.93
CA LEU A 66 26.93 -24.11 5.39
C LEU A 66 27.80 -23.20 6.26
N CYS A 67 28.53 -23.76 7.22
CA CYS A 67 29.72 -23.13 7.74
C CYS A 67 30.82 -23.49 6.73
N PRO A 68 31.27 -22.59 5.86
CA PRO A 68 32.62 -22.74 5.35
C PRO A 68 33.52 -22.67 6.58
N ASP A 69 34.36 -23.69 6.80
CA ASP A 69 35.42 -23.66 7.81
C ASP A 69 36.43 -22.51 7.58
N ASP A 70 36.28 -21.74 6.49
CA ASP A 70 37.16 -20.66 6.07
C ASP A 70 36.76 -19.23 6.50
N ASP A 71 35.69 -19.02 7.28
CA ASP A 71 35.28 -17.65 7.63
C ASP A 71 35.21 -17.36 9.14
N GLN A 72 36.33 -17.61 9.85
CA GLN A 72 36.55 -17.11 11.21
C GLN A 72 36.31 -15.60 11.33
N HIS A 73 36.45 -14.83 10.25
CA HIS A 73 36.19 -13.40 10.19
C HIS A 73 34.69 -13.06 10.24
N LEU A 74 33.86 -13.78 9.48
CA LEU A 74 32.40 -13.63 9.48
C LEU A 74 31.80 -14.08 10.82
N MET A 75 32.36 -15.15 11.40
CA MET A 75 32.02 -15.56 12.76
C MET A 75 32.46 -14.52 13.79
N LYS A 76 33.63 -13.86 13.69
CA LYS A 76 34.02 -12.76 14.58
C LYS A 76 33.07 -11.57 14.55
N ALA A 77 32.49 -11.29 13.39
CA ALA A 77 31.59 -10.16 13.17
C ALA A 77 30.27 -10.31 13.94
N VAL A 78 29.75 -11.53 14.04
CA VAL A 78 28.50 -11.84 14.73
C VAL A 78 28.74 -12.49 16.10
N SER A 79 29.92 -13.08 16.38
CA SER A 79 30.21 -13.81 17.63
C SER A 79 30.32 -12.93 18.88
N ASN A 80 30.60 -11.63 18.71
CA ASN A 80 30.57 -10.68 19.83
C ASN A 80 29.13 -10.30 20.23
N VAL A 81 28.14 -10.69 19.43
CA VAL A 81 26.75 -10.73 19.85
C VAL A 81 26.59 -11.97 20.72
N LYS A 82 26.65 -11.81 22.06
CA LYS A 82 26.22 -12.85 23.03
C LYS A 82 24.70 -13.13 22.92
N PHE A 83 24.15 -13.35 21.73
CA PHE A 83 22.74 -13.65 21.53
C PHE A 83 22.56 -15.02 20.90
N ASN A 84 21.75 -15.83 21.58
CA ASN A 84 21.23 -17.06 21.01
C ASN A 84 20.27 -16.68 19.87
N PHE A 85 20.56 -17.06 18.62
CA PHE A 85 19.67 -16.87 17.45
C PHE A 85 18.25 -17.41 17.68
N GLU A 86 18.10 -18.37 18.61
CA GLU A 86 16.80 -18.86 19.06
C GLU A 86 15.96 -17.77 19.75
N CYS A 87 16.57 -16.84 20.49
CA CYS A 87 15.87 -15.74 21.14
C CYS A 87 15.35 -14.68 20.17
N LEU A 88 15.88 -14.64 18.94
CA LEU A 88 15.43 -13.73 17.87
C LEU A 88 14.49 -14.42 16.87
N GLY A 89 14.11 -15.69 17.13
CA GLY A 89 13.26 -16.46 16.23
C GLY A 89 13.92 -16.80 14.88
N LEU A 90 15.25 -16.71 14.78
CA LEU A 90 16.02 -16.97 13.57
C LEU A 90 16.39 -18.45 13.38
N LYS A 91 15.87 -19.34 14.24
CA LYS A 91 16.10 -20.78 14.13
C LYS A 91 15.52 -21.31 12.81
N GLY A 92 16.36 -21.94 12.00
CA GLY A 92 15.96 -22.47 10.69
C GLY A 92 16.09 -21.47 9.54
N PHE A 93 16.71 -20.31 9.75
CA PHE A 93 17.04 -19.33 8.72
C PHE A 93 18.54 -19.30 8.42
N ASP A 94 18.90 -19.03 7.16
CA ASP A 94 20.28 -18.88 6.70
C ASP A 94 20.82 -17.46 6.96
N VAL A 95 21.09 -17.19 8.23
CA VAL A 95 21.61 -15.90 8.70
C VAL A 95 23.02 -15.63 8.13
N HIS A 96 23.81 -16.67 7.90
CA HIS A 96 25.18 -16.54 7.39
C HIS A 96 25.19 -15.96 5.97
N ALA A 97 24.37 -16.53 5.08
CA ALA A 97 24.24 -16.01 3.73
C ALA A 97 23.73 -14.55 3.72
N ALA A 98 22.77 -14.21 4.60
CA ALA A 98 22.27 -12.85 4.73
C ALA A 98 23.35 -11.86 5.21
N VAL A 99 24.16 -12.23 6.21
CA VAL A 99 25.28 -11.41 6.69
C VAL A 99 26.31 -11.19 5.59
N ALA A 100 26.69 -12.25 4.86
CA ALA A 100 27.64 -12.15 3.75
C ALA A 100 27.12 -11.23 2.62
N GLN A 101 25.82 -11.29 2.30
CA GLN A 101 25.21 -10.39 1.30
C GLN A 101 25.23 -8.93 1.75
N ILE A 102 24.90 -8.63 3.02
CA ILE A 102 25.01 -7.27 3.55
C ILE A 102 26.46 -6.78 3.51
N GLN A 103 27.43 -7.64 3.86
CA GLN A 103 28.85 -7.30 3.77
C GLN A 103 29.25 -6.97 2.34
N ALA A 104 28.81 -7.73 1.34
CA ALA A 104 29.07 -7.43 -0.07
C ALA A 104 28.40 -6.12 -0.53
N LEU A 105 27.21 -5.80 0.00
CA LEU A 105 26.49 -4.55 -0.29
C LEU A 105 27.20 -3.32 0.29
N VAL A 106 27.86 -3.44 1.44
CA VAL A 106 28.52 -2.32 2.11
C VAL A 106 30.00 -2.25 1.75
N TYR A 107 30.67 -3.39 1.65
CA TYR A 107 32.12 -3.56 1.51
C TYR A 107 32.47 -4.52 0.36
N PRO A 108 32.24 -4.15 -0.91
CA PRO A 108 32.35 -5.07 -2.05
C PRO A 108 33.78 -5.60 -2.28
N THR A 109 34.81 -4.85 -1.87
CA THR A 109 36.22 -5.24 -2.02
C THR A 109 36.78 -5.98 -0.80
N GLY A 110 35.93 -6.32 0.17
CA GLY A 110 36.36 -6.76 1.49
C GLY A 110 36.75 -5.55 2.35
N GLY A 111 36.04 -5.38 3.48
CA GLY A 111 36.26 -4.29 4.43
C GLY A 111 36.39 -4.82 5.86
N PRO A 112 36.72 -3.96 6.85
CA PRO A 112 36.85 -4.39 8.22
C PRO A 112 35.52 -4.95 8.71
N CYS A 113 35.49 -6.27 8.93
CA CYS A 113 34.37 -6.95 9.55
C CYS A 113 34.36 -6.62 11.05
N LYS A 114 33.95 -5.38 11.37
CA LYS A 114 33.80 -4.93 12.74
C LYS A 114 32.66 -5.70 13.40
N SER A 115 32.72 -5.85 14.72
CA SER A 115 31.65 -6.50 15.48
C SER A 115 30.32 -5.79 15.24
N TRP A 116 29.34 -6.51 14.71
CA TRP A 116 27.96 -6.07 14.63
C TRP A 116 27.33 -6.26 16.00
N ARG A 117 26.49 -5.32 16.43
CA ARG A 117 25.74 -5.43 17.68
C ARG A 117 24.26 -5.41 17.35
N TYR A 118 23.45 -6.20 18.05
CA TYR A 118 21.99 -6.07 17.94
C TYR A 118 21.59 -4.64 18.33
N TRP A 119 20.78 -4.01 17.47
CA TRP A 119 20.23 -2.68 17.74
C TRP A 119 18.74 -2.76 18.04
N LYS A 120 17.94 -3.32 17.11
CA LYS A 120 16.48 -3.32 17.23
C LYS A 120 15.81 -4.40 16.39
N TYR A 121 14.62 -4.81 16.81
CA TYR A 121 13.67 -5.61 16.05
C TYR A 121 12.49 -4.72 15.66
N ILE A 122 12.09 -4.78 14.39
CA ILE A 122 10.93 -4.07 13.84
C ILE A 122 10.03 -5.10 13.16
N GLU A 123 8.75 -5.08 13.48
CA GLU A 123 7.73 -5.76 12.70
C GLU A 123 6.94 -4.71 11.93
N GLU A 124 6.94 -4.81 10.60
CA GLU A 124 6.14 -3.90 9.77
C GLU A 124 4.63 -4.16 10.01
N PRO A 125 3.77 -3.15 9.88
CA PRO A 125 2.33 -3.36 9.96
C PRO A 125 1.83 -4.34 8.88
N GLU A 126 0.82 -5.13 9.22
CA GLU A 126 0.18 -6.04 8.27
C GLU A 126 -0.74 -5.25 7.34
N PHE A 127 -0.19 -4.66 6.28
CA PHE A 127 -0.98 -3.92 5.29
C PHE A 127 -1.86 -4.82 4.40
N GLY A 128 -1.59 -6.12 4.38
CA GLY A 128 -2.24 -7.10 3.51
C GLY A 128 -1.89 -6.91 2.02
N PRO A 129 -2.11 -7.93 1.17
CA PRO A 129 -2.52 -9.29 1.50
C PRO A 129 -1.36 -10.16 2.02
N PHE A 130 -0.14 -9.63 2.03
CA PHE A 130 1.06 -10.34 2.47
C PHE A 130 1.24 -10.25 3.98
N SER A 131 1.86 -11.28 4.56
CA SER A 131 2.26 -11.28 5.97
C SER A 131 3.25 -10.15 6.27
N PRO A 132 3.30 -9.67 7.53
CA PRO A 132 4.28 -8.70 7.98
C PRO A 132 5.72 -9.09 7.66
N VAL A 133 6.54 -8.10 7.33
CA VAL A 133 7.99 -8.25 7.26
C VAL A 133 8.59 -7.97 8.64
N ARG A 134 9.46 -8.87 9.09
CA ARG A 134 10.17 -8.74 10.36
C ARG A 134 11.63 -8.41 10.09
N THR A 135 12.08 -7.26 10.53
CA THR A 135 13.43 -6.77 10.31
C THR A 135 14.24 -6.77 11.60
N ILE A 136 15.37 -7.46 11.60
CA ILE A 136 16.37 -7.39 12.66
C ILE A 136 17.48 -6.46 12.21
N ILE A 137 17.71 -5.41 12.98
CA ILE A 137 18.70 -4.38 12.68
C ILE A 137 19.90 -4.57 13.58
N PHE A 138 21.06 -4.67 12.95
CA PHE A 138 22.36 -4.61 13.61
C PHE A 138 22.99 -3.24 13.44
N ILE A 139 23.91 -2.87 14.32
CA ILE A 139 24.70 -1.64 14.26
C ILE A 139 26.19 -1.96 14.22
N THR A 140 26.93 -1.19 13.42
CA THR A 140 28.39 -1.16 13.40
C THR A 140 28.90 0.28 13.27
N GLU A 141 30.13 0.52 13.71
CA GLU A 141 30.75 1.86 13.75
C GLU A 141 32.07 1.87 12.97
N THR A 142 32.21 2.77 12.01
CA THR A 142 33.36 2.83 11.09
C THR A 142 33.95 4.23 10.95
N TYR A 143 35.14 4.35 10.37
CA TYR A 143 35.73 5.63 9.97
C TYR A 143 35.72 5.67 8.42
N THR A 144 35.33 6.79 7.84
CA THR A 144 34.95 6.94 6.42
C THR A 144 36.05 6.76 5.38
N ASP A 145 37.31 6.68 5.80
CA ASP A 145 38.44 7.03 4.92
C ASP A 145 39.22 5.80 4.38
N ASP A 146 38.70 4.58 4.50
CA ASP A 146 39.44 3.37 4.10
C ASP A 146 39.21 2.91 2.65
N GLY A 147 38.33 3.58 1.89
CA GLY A 147 38.05 3.26 0.48
C GLY A 147 37.38 1.91 0.24
N SER A 148 36.96 1.21 1.30
CA SER A 148 36.36 -0.13 1.22
C SER A 148 34.85 -0.12 0.97
N PHE A 149 34.19 1.04 1.10
CA PHE A 149 32.75 1.19 0.95
C PHE A 149 32.29 1.10 -0.50
N ALA A 150 31.07 0.59 -0.69
CA ALA A 150 30.43 0.55 -2.00
C ALA A 150 30.35 1.95 -2.62
N ALA A 151 30.85 2.07 -3.85
CA ALA A 151 30.98 3.36 -4.56
C ALA A 151 29.62 4.01 -4.89
N ASP A 152 28.55 3.22 -4.94
CA ASP A 152 27.17 3.66 -5.19
C ASP A 152 26.37 3.93 -3.90
N GLY A 153 26.97 3.70 -2.72
CA GLY A 153 26.40 4.10 -1.43
C GLY A 153 26.65 5.57 -1.08
N GLN A 154 25.95 6.07 -0.07
CA GLN A 154 26.04 7.47 0.35
C GLN A 154 26.03 7.62 1.87
N TRP A 155 26.92 8.47 2.39
CA TRP A 155 26.86 8.95 3.77
C TRP A 155 25.84 10.07 3.90
N VAL A 156 24.90 9.91 4.83
CA VAL A 156 23.79 10.83 5.05
C VAL A 156 23.71 11.20 6.52
N ASP A 157 23.62 12.50 6.81
CA ASP A 157 23.35 13.02 8.16
C ASP A 157 21.83 13.24 8.39
N PRO A 158 21.37 13.42 9.64
CA PRO A 158 19.96 13.64 9.95
C PRO A 158 19.30 14.81 9.20
N TYR A 159 20.03 15.90 8.96
CA TYR A 159 19.49 17.08 8.28
C TYR A 159 19.28 16.82 6.79
N GLN A 160 20.24 16.15 6.15
CA GLN A 160 20.12 15.67 4.77
C GLN A 160 18.95 14.68 4.64
N ALA A 161 18.83 13.72 5.56
CA ALA A 161 17.73 12.75 5.56
C ALA A 161 16.36 13.43 5.70
N TYR A 162 16.24 14.42 6.60
CA TYR A 162 15.02 15.21 6.74
C TYR A 162 14.69 15.97 5.45
N THR A 163 15.69 16.63 4.85
CA THR A 163 15.54 17.39 3.60
C THR A 163 15.07 16.49 2.45
N MET A 164 15.60 15.27 2.33
CA MET A 164 15.16 14.29 1.32
C MET A 164 13.70 13.83 1.52
N LEU A 165 13.19 13.84 2.76
CA LEU A 165 11.79 13.52 3.05
C LEU A 165 10.86 14.69 2.69
N VAL A 166 11.12 15.88 3.24
CA VAL A 166 10.17 17.01 3.17
C VAL A 166 10.38 17.89 1.94
N ASN A 167 11.62 18.13 1.52
CA ASN A 167 11.91 19.03 0.40
C ASN A 167 11.96 18.27 -0.92
N ALA A 168 11.42 18.86 -1.99
CA ALA A 168 11.60 18.34 -3.34
C ALA A 168 13.08 18.55 -3.72
N ASP A 169 13.94 17.61 -3.33
CA ASP A 169 15.33 17.59 -3.78
C ASP A 169 15.37 17.76 -5.31
N PRO A 170 16.12 18.73 -5.85
CA PRO A 170 16.29 18.88 -7.30
C PRO A 170 16.84 17.62 -7.98
N LYS A 171 17.55 16.77 -7.23
CA LYS A 171 18.07 15.46 -7.68
C LYS A 171 17.11 14.29 -7.40
N GLN A 172 15.94 14.61 -6.83
CA GLN A 172 14.81 13.75 -6.48
C GLN A 172 15.12 12.56 -5.56
N LYS A 173 16.22 12.56 -4.80
CA LYS A 173 16.57 11.41 -3.95
C LYS A 173 15.53 11.21 -2.84
N ARG A 174 15.13 9.96 -2.60
CA ARG A 174 14.17 9.59 -1.53
C ARG A 174 14.86 8.84 -0.40
N ILE A 175 14.40 8.99 0.83
CA ILE A 175 14.85 8.20 1.99
C ILE A 175 13.89 7.05 2.22
N GLY A 176 14.37 5.83 2.38
CA GLY A 176 13.54 4.66 2.69
C GLY A 176 13.04 4.62 4.13
N PRO A 177 12.08 3.74 4.44
CA PRO A 177 11.43 3.69 5.75
C PRO A 177 12.38 3.30 6.89
N MET A 178 13.39 2.44 6.67
CA MET A 178 14.29 2.06 7.78
C MET A 178 15.27 3.17 8.13
N ALA A 179 15.76 3.89 7.12
CA ALA A 179 16.59 5.07 7.27
C ALA A 179 15.78 6.19 7.94
N MET A 180 14.54 6.42 7.53
CA MET A 180 13.63 7.33 8.22
C MET A 180 13.51 6.97 9.70
N PHE A 181 13.29 5.69 10.01
CA PHE A 181 13.20 5.22 11.39
C PHE A 181 14.51 5.40 12.17
N ALA A 182 15.66 5.22 11.54
CA ALA A 182 16.96 5.42 12.16
C ALA A 182 17.25 6.91 12.45
N PHE A 183 16.77 7.81 11.59
CA PHE A 183 16.98 9.26 11.72
C PHE A 183 15.87 9.99 12.49
N SER A 184 14.68 9.43 12.62
CA SER A 184 13.51 10.11 13.19
C SER A 184 13.72 10.73 14.58
N PRO A 185 14.54 10.17 15.49
CA PRO A 185 14.81 10.82 16.79
C PRO A 185 15.59 12.13 16.70
N TYR A 186 16.16 12.43 15.53
CA TYR A 186 17.05 13.58 15.29
C TYR A 186 16.43 14.64 14.37
N PHE A 187 15.18 14.42 13.91
CA PHE A 187 14.47 15.41 13.10
C PHE A 187 14.00 16.61 13.94
N PRO A 188 13.73 17.76 13.31
CA PRO A 188 13.25 18.95 14.01
C PRO A 188 12.04 18.65 14.89
N ALA A 189 12.01 19.24 16.09
CA ALA A 189 10.91 19.02 17.02
C ALA A 189 9.55 19.33 16.37
N GLY A 190 8.61 18.39 16.48
CA GLY A 190 7.28 18.51 15.89
C GLY A 190 7.13 17.97 14.47
N SER A 191 8.20 17.46 13.85
CA SER A 191 8.12 16.76 12.55
C SER A 191 7.42 15.41 12.63
N SER A 192 7.55 14.73 13.77
CA SER A 192 7.07 13.36 13.95
C SER A 192 5.72 13.34 14.67
N PHE A 193 5.00 12.24 14.46
CA PHE A 193 3.73 11.95 15.07
C PHE A 193 3.92 11.72 16.58
N LYS A 194 3.27 12.54 17.43
CA LYS A 194 3.49 12.51 18.90
C LYS A 194 2.45 11.70 19.67
N TYR A 195 1.38 11.26 19.02
CA TYR A 195 0.32 10.53 19.70
C TYR A 195 0.69 9.04 19.78
N ASP A 196 0.65 8.49 21.00
CA ASP A 196 0.75 7.04 21.20
C ASP A 196 -0.61 6.41 20.93
N LEU A 197 -0.85 6.07 19.67
CA LEU A 197 -2.11 5.45 19.25
C LEU A 197 -2.24 4.00 19.70
N ASN A 198 -1.19 3.41 20.28
CA ASN A 198 -1.12 2.02 20.70
C ASN A 198 -1.68 1.05 19.64
N ILE A 199 -1.35 1.34 18.37
CA ILE A 199 -1.73 0.55 17.21
C ILE A 199 -0.50 0.22 16.38
N HIS A 200 -0.52 -0.97 15.78
CA HIS A 200 0.51 -1.40 14.86
C HIS A 200 0.34 -0.64 13.53
N GLY A 201 1.06 0.47 13.40
CA GLY A 201 1.05 1.33 12.22
C GLY A 201 2.44 1.84 11.89
N GLN A 202 2.54 2.57 10.80
CA GLN A 202 3.78 3.14 10.32
C GLN A 202 3.58 4.63 10.08
N GLU A 203 4.38 5.44 10.76
CA GLU A 203 4.60 6.80 10.30
C GLU A 203 5.55 6.75 9.11
N TYR A 204 5.11 7.23 7.94
CA TYR A 204 5.98 7.52 6.81
C TYR A 204 5.15 8.23 5.71
N PRO A 205 5.54 9.44 5.26
CA PRO A 205 6.62 10.29 5.77
C PRO A 205 6.27 10.92 7.14
N PRO A 206 7.21 11.65 7.79
CA PRO A 206 6.95 12.29 9.08
C PRO A 206 5.66 13.15 9.07
N GLY A 207 4.81 12.98 10.08
CA GLY A 207 3.50 13.61 10.22
C GLY A 207 2.34 12.83 9.60
N VAL A 208 2.62 11.77 8.83
CA VAL A 208 1.59 10.93 8.19
C VAL A 208 1.68 9.52 8.75
N PHE A 209 0.76 9.18 9.64
CA PHE A 209 0.67 7.86 10.26
C PHE A 209 -0.34 6.98 9.51
N VAL A 210 0.05 5.77 9.15
CA VAL A 210 -0.80 4.81 8.42
C VAL A 210 -1.02 3.58 9.29
N ALA A 211 -2.27 3.31 9.60
CA ALA A 211 -2.69 2.17 10.41
C ALA A 211 -3.56 1.23 9.57
N PRO A 212 -3.09 0.01 9.23
CA PRO A 212 -3.94 -0.98 8.57
C PRO A 212 -4.96 -1.53 9.58
N MET A 213 -6.21 -1.15 9.40
CA MET A 213 -7.35 -1.58 10.21
C MET A 213 -7.97 -2.82 9.60
N ASP A 214 -8.30 -3.84 10.39
CA ASP A 214 -9.16 -4.93 9.89
C ASP A 214 -10.44 -4.33 9.31
N SER A 215 -10.84 -4.79 8.12
CA SER A 215 -12.03 -4.29 7.42
C SER A 215 -12.72 -5.38 6.60
N ALA A 216 -14.00 -5.14 6.28
CA ALA A 216 -14.81 -6.00 5.42
C ALA A 216 -14.55 -5.74 3.92
N THR A 217 -13.28 -5.66 3.52
CA THR A 217 -12.87 -5.38 2.13
C THR A 217 -12.83 -6.62 1.24
N LEU A 218 -12.66 -6.41 -0.07
CA LEU A 218 -12.53 -7.48 -1.06
C LEU A 218 -11.19 -8.22 -0.92
N ARG A 219 -11.25 -9.55 -1.04
CA ARG A 219 -10.06 -10.40 -1.08
C ARG A 219 -9.20 -10.06 -2.32
N PRO A 220 -7.86 -10.10 -2.22
CA PRO A 220 -7.09 -10.75 -1.16
C PRO A 220 -6.83 -9.87 0.07
N PHE A 221 -7.23 -8.60 0.06
CA PHE A 221 -7.04 -7.71 1.20
C PHE A 221 -7.91 -8.12 2.39
N THR A 222 -7.43 -7.76 3.57
CA THR A 222 -8.11 -7.94 4.87
C THR A 222 -8.15 -6.64 5.67
N LYS A 223 -7.55 -5.57 5.12
CA LYS A 223 -7.29 -4.32 5.83
C LYS A 223 -7.65 -3.13 4.97
N THR A 224 -8.12 -2.08 5.61
CA THR A 224 -8.19 -0.71 5.07
C THR A 224 -7.22 0.17 5.85
N ASN A 225 -6.41 0.95 5.15
CA ASN A 225 -5.46 1.87 5.73
C ASN A 225 -6.18 3.11 6.23
N LEU A 226 -6.33 3.20 7.55
CA LEU A 226 -6.65 4.46 8.22
C LEU A 226 -5.41 5.34 8.18
N VAL A 227 -5.52 6.49 7.51
CA VAL A 227 -4.45 7.52 7.54
C VAL A 227 -4.79 8.55 8.58
N VAL A 228 -3.83 8.87 9.44
CA VAL A 228 -3.96 9.85 10.52
C VAL A 228 -2.89 10.93 10.34
N MET A 229 -3.34 12.18 10.30
CA MET A 229 -2.48 13.35 10.23
C MET A 229 -2.83 14.26 11.40
N ALA A 230 -1.89 14.42 12.33
CA ALA A 230 -2.05 15.25 13.52
C ALA A 230 -0.72 15.97 13.78
N PRO A 231 -0.40 17.01 13.00
CA PRO A 231 0.86 17.71 13.09
C PRO A 231 0.95 18.45 14.42
N THR A 232 2.12 18.40 15.05
CA THR A 232 2.32 18.82 16.44
C THR A 232 3.09 20.12 16.59
N ALA A 233 3.36 20.80 15.47
CA ALA A 233 3.82 22.17 15.42
C ALA A 233 2.94 22.91 14.42
N PRO A 234 2.26 24.01 14.83
CA PRO A 234 1.67 24.92 13.86
C PRO A 234 2.77 25.49 12.96
N LEU A 235 2.43 25.89 11.75
CA LEU A 235 3.39 26.59 10.90
C LEU A 235 3.95 27.82 11.62
N GLN A 236 5.26 28.04 11.44
CA GLN A 236 5.95 29.23 11.93
C GLN A 236 5.52 30.51 11.21
N HIS A 237 4.72 30.39 10.15
CA HIS A 237 4.25 31.51 9.33
C HIS A 237 2.72 31.53 9.22
N PRO A 238 2.08 32.72 9.17
CA PRO A 238 0.64 32.84 8.98
C PRO A 238 0.24 32.20 7.65
N VAL A 239 -0.70 31.25 7.69
CA VAL A 239 -1.34 30.74 6.48
C VAL A 239 -2.61 31.53 6.25
N ASP A 240 -2.78 31.98 5.01
CA ASP A 240 -4.05 32.52 4.57
C ASP A 240 -5.12 31.42 4.60
N THR A 241 -5.96 31.46 5.64
CA THR A 241 -7.06 30.50 5.83
C THR A 241 -8.24 30.79 4.92
N SER A 242 -8.27 31.93 4.21
CA SER A 242 -9.41 32.35 3.40
C SER A 242 -9.72 31.41 2.23
N MET A 243 -8.71 30.66 1.77
CA MET A 243 -8.82 29.73 0.65
C MET A 243 -9.13 28.29 1.07
N ALA A 244 -9.15 27.99 2.37
CA ALA A 244 -9.40 26.65 2.89
C ALA A 244 -10.91 26.43 3.12
N VAL A 245 -11.44 25.33 2.59
CA VAL A 245 -12.85 24.98 2.79
C VAL A 245 -13.14 24.47 4.19
N ALA A 246 -12.12 23.97 4.88
CA ALA A 246 -12.18 23.60 6.29
C ALA A 246 -10.80 23.67 6.95
N CYS A 247 -10.79 23.94 8.25
CA CYS A 247 -9.60 23.95 9.08
C CYS A 247 -9.81 23.02 10.28
N GLY A 248 -8.90 22.08 10.51
CA GLY A 248 -8.89 21.18 11.67
C GLY A 248 -7.55 21.18 12.39
N ASP A 249 -7.49 20.49 13.53
CA ASP A 249 -6.27 20.23 14.28
C ASP A 249 -5.71 18.83 13.98
N ALA A 250 -6.57 17.93 13.51
CA ALA A 250 -6.21 16.61 13.01
C ALA A 250 -7.15 16.18 11.87
N LEU A 251 -6.68 15.22 11.07
CA LEU A 251 -7.43 14.56 10.01
C LEU A 251 -7.27 13.06 10.11
N ILE A 252 -8.38 12.34 9.94
CA ILE A 252 -8.36 10.93 9.57
C ILE A 252 -8.93 10.73 8.17
N CYS A 253 -8.41 9.77 7.44
CA CYS A 253 -8.89 9.39 6.10
C CYS A 253 -9.43 7.96 6.13
N ASP A 254 -10.63 7.77 5.56
CA ASP A 254 -11.30 6.47 5.38
C ASP A 254 -11.30 5.58 6.64
N PRO A 255 -12.06 5.93 7.69
CA PRO A 255 -12.10 5.18 8.94
C PRO A 255 -12.88 3.85 8.86
N GLY A 256 -12.82 3.15 7.73
CA GLY A 256 -13.47 1.87 7.57
C GLY A 256 -12.76 0.78 8.37
N CYS A 257 -13.50 0.15 9.27
CA CYS A 257 -12.97 -0.90 10.13
C CYS A 257 -14.06 -1.86 10.62
N TYR A 258 -13.73 -3.15 10.60
CA TYR A 258 -14.58 -4.27 11.00
C TYR A 258 -13.71 -5.49 11.37
N PRO A 259 -14.05 -6.31 12.38
CA PRO A 259 -15.26 -6.28 13.20
C PRO A 259 -15.14 -5.33 14.41
N ALA A 260 -15.98 -5.52 15.44
CA ALA A 260 -16.04 -4.69 16.65
C ALA A 260 -14.68 -4.48 17.36
N ALA A 261 -13.75 -5.44 17.25
CA ALA A 261 -12.39 -5.30 17.77
C ALA A 261 -11.64 -4.15 17.07
N ALA A 262 -11.77 -4.01 15.75
CA ALA A 262 -11.18 -2.93 14.97
C ALA A 262 -11.85 -1.58 15.28
N GLN A 263 -13.16 -1.57 15.50
CA GLN A 263 -13.86 -0.37 15.98
C GLN A 263 -13.39 0.07 17.36
N THR A 264 -13.08 -0.87 18.25
CA THR A 264 -12.49 -0.55 19.57
C THR A 264 -11.12 0.12 19.42
N GLN A 265 -10.31 -0.30 18.44
CA GLN A 265 -9.04 0.35 18.13
C GLN A 265 -9.27 1.76 17.57
N LEU A 266 -10.19 1.92 16.61
CA LEU A 266 -10.56 3.23 16.07
C LEU A 266 -11.03 4.19 17.17
N ALA A 267 -11.86 3.73 18.11
CA ALA A 267 -12.32 4.54 19.23
C ALA A 267 -11.15 5.09 20.07
N ARG A 268 -10.12 4.27 20.34
CA ARG A 268 -8.92 4.71 21.06
C ARG A 268 -8.19 5.80 20.26
N ILE A 269 -7.98 5.57 18.96
CA ILE A 269 -7.32 6.55 18.08
C ILE A 269 -8.07 7.89 18.12
N VAL A 270 -9.38 7.88 17.92
CA VAL A 270 -10.21 9.10 17.91
C VAL A 270 -10.18 9.83 19.26
N ASN A 271 -10.09 9.10 20.38
CA ASN A 271 -10.00 9.70 21.71
C ASN A 271 -8.67 10.37 22.00
N GLU A 272 -7.57 9.87 21.43
CA GLU A 272 -6.23 10.47 21.55
C GLU A 272 -6.06 11.70 20.66
N LEU A 273 -6.85 11.82 19.58
CA LEU A 273 -6.75 12.92 18.64
C LEU A 273 -7.43 14.21 19.16
N PRO A 274 -6.97 15.39 18.69
CA PRO A 274 -7.66 16.66 18.92
C PRO A 274 -9.14 16.62 18.56
N LYS A 275 -9.97 17.37 19.31
CA LYS A 275 -11.42 17.40 19.11
C LYS A 275 -11.83 18.03 17.78
N LYS A 276 -11.07 19.01 17.26
CA LYS A 276 -11.32 19.61 15.94
C LYS A 276 -10.82 18.68 14.82
N LEU A 277 -11.52 17.58 14.62
CA LEU A 277 -11.16 16.50 13.72
C LEU A 277 -11.89 16.62 12.37
N LEU A 278 -11.14 16.60 11.27
CA LEU A 278 -11.71 16.38 9.94
C LEU A 278 -11.66 14.88 9.59
N ILE A 279 -12.70 14.40 8.93
CA ILE A 279 -12.78 13.03 8.41
C ILE A 279 -12.85 13.14 6.89
N PHE A 280 -11.74 12.87 6.21
CA PHE A 280 -11.73 12.83 4.75
C PHE A 280 -12.19 11.46 4.27
N ILE A 281 -13.20 11.43 3.41
CA ILE A 281 -13.71 10.20 2.81
C ILE A 281 -13.42 10.23 1.32
N THR A 282 -12.61 9.28 0.85
CA THR A 282 -12.25 9.17 -0.57
C THR A 282 -13.47 8.82 -1.41
N HIS A 283 -14.27 7.86 -0.95
CA HIS A 283 -15.52 7.43 -1.59
C HIS A 283 -16.42 6.64 -0.62
N HIS A 284 -17.63 6.31 -1.09
CA HIS A 284 -18.74 5.83 -0.26
C HIS A 284 -18.76 4.32 0.01
N HIS A 285 -17.78 3.54 -0.47
CA HIS A 285 -17.80 2.10 -0.22
C HIS A 285 -17.68 1.80 1.27
N HIS A 286 -18.28 0.69 1.67
CA HIS A 286 -18.56 0.38 3.06
C HIS A 286 -17.28 0.32 3.90
N ASP A 287 -16.25 -0.33 3.38
CA ASP A 287 -14.93 -0.49 4.00
C ASP A 287 -14.09 0.80 4.06
N HIS A 288 -14.65 1.96 3.69
CA HIS A 288 -14.08 3.30 3.91
C HIS A 288 -14.86 4.11 4.96
N ILE A 289 -16.14 3.81 5.15
CA ILE A 289 -17.06 4.62 5.96
C ILE A 289 -17.60 3.89 7.20
N GLU A 290 -17.35 2.57 7.32
CA GLU A 290 -17.98 1.72 8.34
C GLU A 290 -17.68 2.16 9.78
N GLY A 291 -16.53 2.78 10.06
CA GLY A 291 -16.18 3.27 11.40
C GLY A 291 -16.73 4.65 11.75
N LEU A 292 -17.43 5.35 10.85
CA LEU A 292 -18.04 6.66 11.16
C LEU A 292 -18.93 6.68 12.41
N PRO A 293 -19.76 5.66 12.73
CA PRO A 293 -20.52 5.63 13.97
C PRO A 293 -19.61 5.63 15.21
N THR A 294 -18.49 4.91 15.15
CA THR A 294 -17.46 4.92 16.20
C THR A 294 -16.84 6.31 16.34
N VAL A 295 -16.53 6.99 15.22
CA VAL A 295 -16.02 8.36 15.27
C VAL A 295 -17.04 9.29 15.91
N LYS A 296 -18.33 9.23 15.52
CA LYS A 296 -19.40 10.05 16.11
C LYS A 296 -19.52 9.88 17.63
N GLN A 297 -19.40 8.64 18.11
CA GLN A 297 -19.51 8.35 19.54
C GLN A 297 -18.36 8.96 20.36
N ASN A 298 -17.15 9.03 19.81
CA ASN A 298 -15.94 9.45 20.53
C ASN A 298 -15.55 10.92 20.24
N ASN A 299 -15.94 11.44 19.08
CA ASN A 299 -15.77 12.83 18.68
C ASN A 299 -17.01 13.34 17.90
N PRO A 300 -18.07 13.76 18.61
CA PRO A 300 -19.33 14.14 17.99
C PRO A 300 -19.29 15.45 17.19
N GLN A 301 -18.20 16.21 17.29
CA GLN A 301 -17.95 17.48 16.58
C GLN A 301 -17.08 17.29 15.33
N ALA A 302 -16.67 16.07 15.02
CA ALA A 302 -15.91 15.79 13.82
C ALA A 302 -16.73 16.15 12.56
N ILE A 303 -16.04 16.58 11.50
CA ILE A 303 -16.67 17.02 10.26
C ILE A 303 -16.25 16.11 9.12
N ILE A 304 -17.22 15.55 8.41
CA ILE A 304 -16.98 14.74 7.21
C ILE A 304 -16.71 15.67 6.02
N ILE A 305 -15.60 15.42 5.33
CA ILE A 305 -15.21 16.10 4.09
C ILE A 305 -15.23 15.05 2.98
N ALA A 306 -16.13 15.20 2.02
CA ALA A 306 -16.28 14.23 0.93
C ALA A 306 -16.91 14.87 -0.32
N HIS A 307 -16.84 14.17 -1.44
CA HIS A 307 -17.55 14.58 -2.65
C HIS A 307 -19.07 14.51 -2.45
N GLU A 308 -19.82 15.41 -3.08
CA GLU A 308 -21.30 15.45 -3.04
C GLU A 308 -21.92 14.08 -3.37
N LYS A 309 -21.48 13.45 -4.47
CA LYS A 309 -21.97 12.11 -4.87
C LYS A 309 -21.59 11.00 -3.88
N THR A 310 -20.49 11.18 -3.15
CA THR A 310 -20.09 10.25 -2.09
C THR A 310 -21.04 10.38 -0.91
N LEU A 311 -21.28 11.62 -0.43
CA LEU A 311 -22.24 11.89 0.65
C LEU A 311 -23.63 11.34 0.35
N GLN A 312 -24.13 11.55 -0.88
CA GLN A 312 -25.43 11.02 -1.32
C GLN A 312 -25.51 9.49 -1.30
N ARG A 313 -24.40 8.78 -1.54
CA ARG A 313 -24.36 7.31 -1.63
C ARG A 313 -23.95 6.61 -0.34
N MET A 314 -23.48 7.34 0.67
CA MET A 314 -23.20 6.79 2.00
C MET A 314 -24.43 6.18 2.68
N GLY A 315 -25.64 6.52 2.19
CA GLY A 315 -26.87 5.76 2.40
C GLY A 315 -27.50 5.86 3.79
N LYS A 316 -26.88 6.61 4.72
CA LYS A 316 -27.44 6.94 6.04
C LYS A 316 -26.83 8.23 6.57
N ASP A 317 -27.59 8.92 7.42
CA ASP A 317 -27.09 10.02 8.22
C ASP A 317 -26.29 9.44 9.41
N TYR A 318 -25.02 9.85 9.53
CA TYR A 318 -24.13 9.45 10.62
C TYR A 318 -24.18 10.43 11.81
N GLY A 319 -25.03 11.46 11.72
CA GLY A 319 -25.17 12.51 12.72
C GLY A 319 -23.96 13.42 12.84
N LEU A 320 -23.09 13.45 11.83
CA LEU A 320 -21.89 14.30 11.75
C LEU A 320 -22.12 15.40 10.70
N ASP A 321 -21.61 16.60 10.97
CA ASP A 321 -21.65 17.67 9.97
C ASP A 321 -20.83 17.26 8.75
N CYS A 322 -21.32 17.63 7.57
CA CYS A 322 -20.72 17.26 6.30
C CYS A 322 -20.43 18.51 5.46
N ILE A 323 -19.25 18.58 4.85
CA ILE A 323 -18.88 19.58 3.86
C ILE A 323 -18.64 18.87 2.54
N ALA A 324 -19.51 19.14 1.57
CA ALA A 324 -19.34 18.68 0.20
C ALA A 324 -18.21 19.46 -0.48
N VAL A 325 -17.29 18.74 -1.13
CA VAL A 325 -16.12 19.33 -1.80
C VAL A 325 -15.93 18.78 -3.21
N THR A 326 -15.24 19.57 -4.04
CA THR A 326 -14.75 19.16 -5.36
C THR A 326 -13.22 19.22 -5.39
N GLY A 327 -12.62 18.71 -6.48
CA GLY A 327 -11.18 18.87 -6.68
C GLY A 327 -10.75 20.35 -6.77
N GLY A 328 -9.52 20.63 -6.33
CA GLY A 328 -8.93 21.97 -6.27
C GLY A 328 -9.14 22.68 -4.93
N SER A 329 -10.08 22.23 -4.09
CA SER A 329 -10.29 22.76 -2.75
C SER A 329 -9.13 22.43 -1.82
N LYS A 330 -8.91 23.30 -0.81
CA LYS A 330 -7.83 23.14 0.19
C LYS A 330 -8.38 22.87 1.58
N LEU A 331 -7.70 22.01 2.33
CA LEU A 331 -7.89 21.80 3.76
C LEU A 331 -6.65 22.27 4.51
N LEU A 332 -6.84 22.75 5.74
CA LEU A 332 -5.74 23.06 6.64
C LEU A 332 -5.83 22.20 7.89
N ILE A 333 -4.74 21.50 8.21
CA ILE A 333 -4.62 20.73 9.46
C ILE A 333 -3.45 21.26 10.26
N SER A 334 -3.73 21.93 11.38
CA SER A 334 -2.76 22.69 12.18
C SER A 334 -1.82 23.55 11.32
N GLY A 335 -2.38 24.17 10.28
CA GLY A 335 -1.68 25.01 9.31
C GLY A 335 -1.08 24.28 8.11
N GLN A 336 -0.91 22.95 8.14
CA GLN A 336 -0.41 22.21 6.97
C GLN A 336 -1.48 22.15 5.86
N GLU A 337 -1.07 22.51 4.64
CA GLU A 337 -1.96 22.50 3.47
C GLU A 337 -2.12 21.11 2.88
N LEU A 338 -3.38 20.70 2.70
CA LEU A 338 -3.77 19.55 1.90
C LEU A 338 -4.66 20.00 0.76
N GLU A 339 -4.38 19.49 -0.43
CA GLU A 339 -5.17 19.76 -1.61
C GLU A 339 -6.05 18.56 -1.95
N ILE A 340 -7.34 18.81 -2.17
CA ILE A 340 -8.29 17.80 -2.59
C ILE A 340 -8.15 17.61 -4.10
N ILE A 341 -7.85 16.38 -4.52
CA ILE A 341 -7.66 16.03 -5.93
C ILE A 341 -8.90 15.29 -6.40
N SER A 342 -9.55 15.79 -7.46
CA SER A 342 -10.63 15.03 -8.12
C SER A 342 -10.02 13.76 -8.71
N ALA A 343 -10.56 12.58 -8.40
CA ALA A 343 -10.00 11.30 -8.82
C ALA A 343 -11.08 10.32 -9.34
N PRO A 344 -11.96 10.73 -10.27
CA PRO A 344 -12.96 9.82 -10.82
C PRO A 344 -12.30 8.65 -11.56
N GLY A 345 -13.04 7.55 -11.66
CA GLY A 345 -12.63 6.34 -12.36
C GLY A 345 -13.00 5.09 -11.60
N HIS A 346 -12.59 4.99 -10.33
CA HIS A 346 -13.10 3.96 -9.42
C HIS A 346 -14.59 4.15 -9.13
N THR A 347 -14.98 5.37 -8.72
CA THR A 347 -16.36 5.88 -8.74
C THR A 347 -16.35 7.27 -9.34
N ASP A 348 -17.50 7.81 -9.72
CA ASP A 348 -17.62 9.16 -10.30
C ASP A 348 -17.56 10.31 -9.26
N GLY A 349 -17.40 9.97 -7.98
CA GLY A 349 -17.27 10.89 -6.85
C GLY A 349 -16.03 10.61 -6.00
N HIS A 350 -15.08 9.84 -6.53
CA HIS A 350 -13.85 9.50 -5.83
C HIS A 350 -12.91 10.72 -5.76
N LEU A 351 -12.31 10.92 -4.59
CA LEU A 351 -11.33 11.98 -4.33
C LEU A 351 -10.02 11.39 -3.81
N GLY A 352 -8.91 11.99 -4.23
CA GLY A 352 -7.61 11.87 -3.58
C GLY A 352 -7.31 13.07 -2.69
N LEU A 353 -6.30 12.94 -1.84
CA LEU A 353 -5.84 14.02 -0.96
C LEU A 353 -4.32 14.15 -1.04
N PHE A 354 -3.84 15.32 -1.42
CA PHE A 354 -2.41 15.58 -1.60
C PHE A 354 -1.88 16.44 -0.45
N HIS A 355 -1.01 15.84 0.37
CA HIS A 355 -0.32 16.54 1.44
C HIS A 355 0.91 17.25 0.87
N ARG A 356 0.82 18.57 0.70
CA ARG A 356 1.82 19.39 0.01
C ARG A 356 3.19 19.36 0.71
N ALA A 357 3.21 19.35 2.05
CA ALA A 357 4.44 19.42 2.83
C ALA A 357 5.35 18.19 2.63
N THR A 358 4.77 17.00 2.39
CA THR A 358 5.54 15.77 2.20
C THR A 358 5.50 15.24 0.78
N GLY A 359 4.64 15.80 -0.09
CA GLY A 359 4.37 15.27 -1.43
C GLY A 359 3.69 13.90 -1.39
N THR A 360 2.90 13.63 -0.34
CA THR A 360 2.17 12.37 -0.18
C THR A 360 0.79 12.47 -0.80
N LEU A 361 0.44 11.50 -1.65
CA LEU A 361 -0.88 11.40 -2.24
C LEU A 361 -1.64 10.21 -1.64
N LEU A 362 -2.77 10.49 -1.00
CA LEU A 362 -3.75 9.48 -0.62
C LEU A 362 -4.63 9.21 -1.84
N VAL A 363 -4.66 7.97 -2.33
CA VAL A 363 -5.35 7.60 -3.59
C VAL A 363 -6.61 6.77 -3.39
N GLY A 364 -6.97 6.45 -2.13
CA GLY A 364 -8.09 5.55 -1.82
C GLY A 364 -8.01 4.26 -2.64
N ASP A 365 -9.13 3.90 -3.27
CA ASP A 365 -9.22 2.74 -4.17
C ASP A 365 -8.85 2.99 -5.63
N HIS A 366 -8.41 4.20 -5.99
CA HIS A 366 -8.00 4.46 -7.38
C HIS A 366 -6.77 3.61 -7.76
N CYS A 367 -5.84 3.44 -6.84
CA CYS A 367 -4.76 2.46 -6.95
C CYS A 367 -4.66 1.69 -5.63
N VAL A 368 -4.31 0.41 -5.69
CA VAL A 368 -4.13 -0.47 -4.52
C VAL A 368 -2.70 -1.02 -4.50
N GLY A 369 -2.21 -1.40 -3.33
CA GLY A 369 -0.83 -1.89 -3.15
C GLY A 369 -0.56 -3.27 -3.76
N HIS A 370 -1.59 -3.98 -4.22
CA HIS A 370 -1.47 -5.28 -4.85
C HIS A 370 -2.62 -5.55 -5.84
N GLY A 371 -2.32 -6.17 -6.98
CA GLY A 371 -3.33 -6.50 -7.98
C GLY A 371 -3.78 -5.27 -8.77
N SER A 372 -5.08 -5.13 -8.98
CA SER A 372 -5.68 -4.04 -9.75
C SER A 372 -6.94 -3.51 -9.06
N SER A 373 -7.24 -2.23 -9.28
CA SER A 373 -8.42 -1.57 -8.70
C SER A 373 -9.69 -2.08 -9.40
N VAL A 374 -10.79 -2.22 -8.66
CA VAL A 374 -12.11 -2.47 -9.26
C VAL A 374 -12.68 -1.13 -9.71
N LEU A 375 -13.35 -1.04 -10.85
CA LEU A 375 -14.10 0.19 -11.21
C LEU A 375 -15.59 -0.10 -11.02
N ASP A 376 -16.23 0.62 -10.10
CA ASP A 376 -17.63 0.44 -9.77
C ASP A 376 -18.52 1.17 -10.77
N ALA A 377 -18.85 0.49 -11.87
CA ALA A 377 -19.73 0.99 -12.91
C ALA A 377 -21.13 1.38 -12.38
N ALA A 378 -21.61 0.75 -11.30
CA ALA A 378 -22.91 1.10 -10.72
C ALA A 378 -22.87 2.47 -10.04
N SER A 379 -21.69 2.92 -9.62
CA SER A 379 -21.39 4.23 -9.05
C SER A 379 -20.66 5.15 -10.03
N GLY A 380 -20.81 4.92 -11.34
CA GLY A 380 -20.26 5.76 -12.40
C GLY A 380 -18.76 5.57 -12.67
N GLY A 381 -18.12 4.56 -12.08
CA GLY A 381 -16.75 4.18 -12.38
C GLY A 381 -16.60 3.76 -13.86
N ASN A 382 -15.56 4.27 -14.51
CA ASN A 382 -15.29 4.04 -15.92
C ASN A 382 -13.80 4.16 -16.22
N LEU A 383 -13.38 3.56 -17.33
CA LEU A 383 -11.96 3.46 -17.67
C LEU A 383 -11.36 4.76 -18.20
N GLU A 384 -12.16 5.59 -18.86
CA GLU A 384 -11.72 6.88 -19.42
C GLU A 384 -11.25 7.81 -18.30
N ASP A 385 -12.13 8.05 -17.31
CA ASP A 385 -11.79 8.82 -16.11
C ASP A 385 -10.66 8.16 -15.32
N TYR A 386 -10.64 6.84 -15.25
CA TYR A 386 -9.60 6.11 -14.52
C TYR A 386 -8.20 6.39 -15.07
N LEU A 387 -8.04 6.26 -16.40
CA LEU A 387 -6.77 6.51 -17.08
C LEU A 387 -6.40 7.99 -17.03
N ALA A 388 -7.35 8.90 -17.23
CA ALA A 388 -7.13 10.34 -17.10
C ALA A 388 -6.67 10.73 -15.69
N THR A 389 -7.25 10.14 -14.65
CA THR A 389 -6.83 10.35 -13.26
C THR A 389 -5.43 9.79 -13.00
N CYS A 390 -5.07 8.61 -13.52
CA CYS A 390 -3.71 8.09 -13.41
C CYS A 390 -2.68 9.01 -14.08
N GLN A 391 -3.01 9.61 -15.22
CA GLN A 391 -2.14 10.60 -15.87
C GLN A 391 -2.00 11.88 -15.03
N ARG A 392 -3.10 12.41 -14.48
CA ARG A 392 -3.03 13.56 -13.56
C ARG A 392 -2.20 13.27 -12.31
N PHE A 393 -2.24 12.06 -11.78
CA PHE A 393 -1.37 11.65 -10.67
C PHE A 393 0.10 11.58 -11.09
N LEU A 394 0.41 11.18 -12.33
CA LEU A 394 1.79 11.23 -12.86
C LEU A 394 2.28 12.67 -12.99
N GLU A 395 1.44 13.57 -13.50
CA GLU A 395 1.73 15.01 -13.62
C GLU A 395 1.94 15.66 -12.25
N LEU A 396 1.12 15.31 -11.25
CA LEU A 396 1.25 15.76 -9.86
C LEU A 396 2.60 15.35 -9.25
N SER A 397 3.24 14.29 -9.77
CA SER A 397 4.56 13.82 -9.35
C SER A 397 4.69 13.61 -7.83
N PRO A 398 3.78 12.84 -7.19
CA PRO A 398 3.87 12.58 -5.76
C PRO A 398 5.17 11.85 -5.43
N LYS A 399 5.66 12.02 -4.20
CA LYS A 399 6.83 11.30 -3.69
C LYS A 399 6.45 9.94 -3.11
N VAL A 400 5.27 9.88 -2.50
CA VAL A 400 4.70 8.71 -1.83
C VAL A 400 3.23 8.59 -2.24
N ILE A 401 2.79 7.39 -2.57
CA ILE A 401 1.37 7.08 -2.72
C ILE A 401 0.93 6.15 -1.59
N ILE A 402 -0.16 6.51 -0.91
CA ILE A 402 -0.79 5.69 0.12
C ILE A 402 -2.15 5.23 -0.41
N PRO A 403 -2.29 3.95 -0.78
CA PRO A 403 -3.58 3.37 -1.14
C PRO A 403 -4.43 3.11 0.10
N ALA A 404 -5.74 2.94 -0.07
CA ALA A 404 -6.60 2.43 1.00
C ALA A 404 -6.31 0.96 1.33
N HIS A 405 -5.78 0.19 0.38
CA HIS A 405 -5.47 -1.22 0.59
C HIS A 405 -4.04 -1.54 0.17
N GLY A 406 -3.31 -2.26 1.04
CA GLY A 406 -1.93 -2.67 0.79
C GLY A 406 -0.88 -1.62 1.18
N TYR A 407 0.38 -1.93 0.86
CA TYR A 407 1.52 -1.13 1.29
C TYR A 407 1.57 0.25 0.61
N PRO A 408 1.98 1.31 1.34
CA PRO A 408 2.44 2.55 0.73
C PRO A 408 3.58 2.29 -0.26
N THR A 409 3.61 3.04 -1.37
CA THR A 409 4.70 2.94 -2.36
C THR A 409 5.57 4.20 -2.38
N LEU A 410 6.87 3.96 -2.48
CA LEU A 410 7.90 4.99 -2.73
C LEU A 410 8.27 5.09 -4.21
N TRP A 411 7.64 4.28 -5.05
CA TRP A 411 7.79 4.28 -6.51
C TRP A 411 6.43 4.57 -7.18
N PRO A 412 5.93 5.81 -7.05
CA PRO A 412 4.62 6.20 -7.55
C PRO A 412 4.56 6.21 -9.08
N LYS A 413 5.62 6.60 -9.80
CA LYS A 413 5.61 6.56 -11.27
C LYS A 413 5.49 5.12 -11.76
N HIS A 414 6.25 4.22 -11.14
CA HIS A 414 6.21 2.79 -11.42
C HIS A 414 4.80 2.22 -11.17
N MET A 415 4.19 2.51 -10.00
CA MET A 415 2.83 2.07 -9.70
C MET A 415 1.83 2.58 -10.75
N LEU A 416 1.76 3.89 -10.97
CA LEU A 416 0.77 4.50 -11.86
C LEU A 416 0.92 4.02 -13.32
N GLN A 417 2.14 3.89 -13.82
CA GLN A 417 2.40 3.35 -15.15
C GLN A 417 2.04 1.88 -15.27
N ASN A 418 2.27 1.08 -14.23
CA ASN A 418 1.84 -0.32 -14.23
C ASN A 418 0.32 -0.41 -14.35
N TYR A 419 -0.43 0.46 -13.67
CA TYR A 419 -1.89 0.53 -13.77
C TYR A 419 -2.36 0.90 -15.18
N ILE A 420 -1.80 1.95 -15.77
CA ILE A 420 -2.11 2.38 -17.15
C ILE A 420 -1.85 1.22 -18.13
N ARG A 421 -0.64 0.67 -18.12
CA ARG A 421 -0.24 -0.42 -19.02
C ARG A 421 -1.09 -1.68 -18.82
N HIS A 422 -1.43 -2.01 -17.58
CA HIS A 422 -2.28 -3.17 -17.29
C HIS A 422 -3.65 -3.03 -17.97
N ARG A 423 -4.22 -1.82 -17.98
CA ARG A 423 -5.49 -1.55 -18.67
C ARG A 423 -5.35 -1.55 -20.18
N GLU A 424 -4.34 -0.87 -20.72
CA GLU A 424 -4.07 -0.83 -22.17
C GLU A 424 -3.81 -2.23 -22.72
N ALA A 425 -3.02 -3.05 -22.01
CA ALA A 425 -2.77 -4.44 -22.39
C ALA A 425 -4.06 -5.28 -22.39
N ARG A 426 -4.97 -5.02 -21.45
CA ARG A 426 -6.28 -5.68 -21.42
C ARG A 426 -7.15 -5.26 -22.60
N GLU A 427 -7.17 -3.98 -22.96
CA GLU A 427 -7.90 -3.49 -24.14
C GLU A 427 -7.36 -4.09 -25.43
N ALA A 428 -6.04 -4.07 -25.62
CA ALA A 428 -5.38 -4.67 -26.77
C ALA A 428 -5.74 -6.16 -26.88
N LYS A 429 -5.78 -6.89 -25.76
CA LYS A 429 -6.20 -8.29 -25.74
C LYS A 429 -7.67 -8.48 -26.12
N ILE A 430 -8.58 -7.64 -25.60
CA ILE A 430 -10.01 -7.69 -25.93
C ILE A 430 -10.23 -7.39 -27.41
N LEU A 431 -9.59 -6.35 -27.95
CA LEU A 431 -9.65 -6.02 -29.38
C LEU A 431 -9.14 -7.17 -30.25
N SER A 432 -8.00 -7.75 -29.91
CA SER A 432 -7.44 -8.89 -30.63
C SER A 432 -8.41 -10.08 -30.66
N VAL A 433 -9.09 -10.36 -29.55
CA VAL A 433 -10.09 -11.44 -29.45
C VAL A 433 -11.33 -11.14 -30.32
N ILE A 434 -11.81 -9.90 -30.33
CA ILE A 434 -12.94 -9.47 -31.18
C ILE A 434 -12.59 -9.58 -32.66
N GLN A 435 -11.40 -9.10 -33.05
CA GLN A 435 -10.88 -9.19 -34.42
C GLN A 435 -10.68 -10.64 -34.87
N SER A 436 -10.39 -11.56 -33.94
CA SER A 436 -10.29 -13.00 -34.22
C SER A 436 -11.66 -13.69 -34.37
N GLY A 437 -12.77 -12.93 -34.34
CA GLY A 437 -14.12 -13.45 -34.59
C GLY A 437 -14.97 -13.69 -33.35
N ALA A 438 -14.53 -13.32 -32.14
CA ALA A 438 -15.40 -13.36 -30.97
C ALA A 438 -16.56 -12.36 -31.10
N ARG A 439 -17.78 -12.80 -30.80
CA ARG A 439 -19.01 -11.99 -30.89
C ARG A 439 -19.78 -11.94 -29.58
N THR A 440 -19.80 -13.05 -28.83
CA THR A 440 -20.55 -13.15 -27.57
C THR A 440 -19.70 -12.83 -26.35
N ALA A 441 -20.35 -12.40 -25.26
CA ALA A 441 -19.71 -12.16 -23.97
C ALA A 441 -18.89 -13.34 -23.46
N TYR A 442 -19.40 -14.57 -23.62
CA TYR A 442 -18.68 -15.78 -23.23
C TYR A 442 -17.39 -15.97 -24.03
N GLN A 443 -17.43 -15.79 -25.36
CA GLN A 443 -16.25 -15.91 -26.21
C GLN A 443 -15.20 -14.85 -25.89
N VAL A 444 -15.62 -13.60 -25.68
CA VAL A 444 -14.70 -12.52 -25.34
C VAL A 444 -14.02 -12.79 -24.00
N VAL A 445 -14.79 -13.12 -22.96
CA VAL A 445 -14.23 -13.37 -21.62
C VAL A 445 -13.34 -14.61 -21.61
N SER A 446 -13.78 -15.74 -22.17
CA SER A 446 -13.03 -16.99 -22.10
C SER A 446 -11.67 -16.92 -22.80
N GLN A 447 -11.54 -16.10 -23.84
CA GLN A 447 -10.28 -15.89 -24.57
C GLN A 447 -9.44 -14.75 -23.98
N ALA A 448 -10.06 -13.66 -23.52
CA ALA A 448 -9.35 -12.53 -22.93
C ALA A 448 -8.89 -12.78 -21.48
N TYR A 449 -9.51 -13.74 -20.78
CA TYR A 449 -9.22 -14.16 -19.40
C TYR A 449 -8.93 -15.66 -19.32
N GLN A 450 -8.30 -16.23 -20.35
CA GLN A 450 -7.93 -17.66 -20.40
C GLN A 450 -7.00 -18.09 -19.25
N ASP A 451 -6.23 -17.15 -18.69
CA ASP A 451 -5.31 -17.30 -17.56
C ASP A 451 -6.02 -17.17 -16.20
N THR A 452 -7.30 -16.82 -16.21
CA THR A 452 -8.10 -16.59 -15.01
C THR A 452 -9.05 -17.77 -14.79
N PRO A 453 -9.10 -18.36 -13.58
CA PRO A 453 -10.04 -19.44 -13.29
C PRO A 453 -11.49 -19.04 -13.62
N ALA A 454 -12.24 -19.94 -14.25
CA ALA A 454 -13.60 -19.66 -14.72
C ALA A 454 -14.56 -19.19 -13.63
N ALA A 455 -14.31 -19.53 -12.37
CA ALA A 455 -15.05 -19.04 -11.22
C ALA A 455 -15.04 -17.50 -11.09
N TYR A 456 -14.01 -16.82 -11.63
CA TYR A 456 -13.89 -15.36 -11.62
C TYR A 456 -14.36 -14.70 -12.92
N TRP A 457 -14.82 -15.47 -13.91
CA TRP A 457 -15.30 -14.92 -15.19
C TRP A 457 -16.50 -13.97 -15.07
N PRO A 458 -17.43 -14.09 -14.10
CA PRO A 458 -18.45 -13.07 -13.88
C PRO A 458 -17.87 -11.70 -13.53
N ALA A 459 -16.83 -11.65 -12.70
CA ALA A 459 -16.12 -10.40 -12.40
C ALA A 459 -15.32 -9.90 -13.62
N ALA A 460 -14.69 -10.82 -14.35
CA ALA A 460 -14.01 -10.51 -15.60
C ALA A 460 -14.96 -9.88 -16.64
N LEU A 461 -16.20 -10.37 -16.75
CA LEU A 461 -17.21 -9.80 -17.65
C LEU A 461 -17.49 -8.33 -17.33
N MET A 462 -17.61 -7.97 -16.05
CA MET A 462 -17.82 -6.56 -15.66
C MET A 462 -16.62 -5.70 -16.10
N ASN A 463 -15.40 -6.23 -15.96
CA ASN A 463 -14.19 -5.57 -16.43
C ASN A 463 -14.16 -5.45 -17.97
N VAL A 464 -14.54 -6.50 -18.72
CA VAL A 464 -14.66 -6.45 -20.20
C VAL A 464 -15.64 -5.38 -20.63
N LYS A 465 -16.79 -5.23 -19.94
CA LYS A 465 -17.77 -4.19 -20.26
C LYS A 465 -17.19 -2.78 -20.12
N LEU A 466 -16.40 -2.52 -19.07
CA LEU A 466 -15.71 -1.24 -18.89
C LEU A 466 -14.77 -0.94 -20.07
N HIS A 467 -13.99 -1.93 -20.49
CA HIS A 467 -13.08 -1.83 -21.63
C HIS A 467 -13.84 -1.62 -22.95
N ILE A 468 -14.90 -2.38 -23.23
CA ILE A 468 -15.70 -2.21 -24.44
C ILE A 468 -16.35 -0.82 -24.49
N ASN A 469 -16.84 -0.31 -23.36
CA ASN A 469 -17.42 1.03 -23.29
C ASN A 469 -16.39 2.13 -23.59
N HIS A 470 -15.17 1.99 -23.09
CA HIS A 470 -14.07 2.93 -23.38
C HIS A 470 -13.62 2.84 -24.84
N LEU A 471 -13.40 1.64 -25.36
CA LEU A 471 -13.11 1.44 -26.79
C LEU A 471 -14.21 2.01 -27.70
N LYS A 472 -15.47 1.93 -27.26
CA LYS A 472 -16.62 2.54 -27.96
C LYS A 472 -16.55 4.07 -27.91
N SER A 473 -16.22 4.70 -26.77
CA SER A 473 -16.08 6.16 -26.68
C SER A 473 -14.95 6.68 -27.57
N LEU A 474 -13.89 5.87 -27.76
CA LEU A 474 -12.77 6.16 -28.66
C LEU A 474 -13.04 5.82 -30.14
N ASN A 475 -14.20 5.26 -30.50
CA ASN A 475 -14.51 4.73 -31.83
C ASN A 475 -13.48 3.67 -32.34
N GLN A 476 -12.96 2.85 -31.44
CA GLN A 476 -11.95 1.82 -31.72
C GLN A 476 -12.53 0.40 -31.79
N ILE A 477 -13.82 0.22 -31.55
CA ILE A 477 -14.51 -1.07 -31.74
C ILE A 477 -14.61 -1.38 -33.24
N PRO A 478 -14.24 -2.59 -33.70
CA PRO A 478 -14.41 -3.01 -35.10
C PRO A 478 -15.86 -2.86 -35.58
N SER A 479 -16.06 -2.34 -36.79
CA SER A 479 -17.40 -2.04 -37.33
C SER A 479 -18.31 -3.26 -37.50
N ASP A 480 -17.72 -4.44 -37.62
CA ASP A 480 -18.41 -5.74 -37.75
C ASP A 480 -18.74 -6.39 -36.39
N PHE A 481 -18.39 -5.75 -35.27
CA PHE A 481 -18.72 -6.22 -33.93
C PHE A 481 -20.05 -5.63 -33.44
N ASP A 482 -21.07 -6.48 -33.32
CA ASP A 482 -22.38 -6.11 -32.77
C ASP A 482 -22.31 -6.02 -31.23
N VAL A 483 -22.21 -4.79 -30.72
CA VAL A 483 -22.21 -4.49 -29.28
C VAL A 483 -23.53 -4.89 -28.60
N GLU A 484 -24.66 -4.83 -29.31
CA GLU A 484 -25.95 -5.24 -28.75
C GLU A 484 -26.04 -6.76 -28.59
N GLU A 485 -25.47 -7.52 -29.51
CA GLU A 485 -25.33 -8.98 -29.38
C GLU A 485 -24.45 -9.34 -28.17
N PHE A 486 -23.31 -8.65 -28.00
CA PHE A 486 -22.46 -8.81 -26.82
C PHE A 486 -23.24 -8.52 -25.52
N GLU A 487 -23.96 -7.40 -25.46
CA GLU A 487 -24.74 -7.03 -24.27
C GLU A 487 -25.89 -8.01 -23.98
N ARG A 488 -26.58 -8.50 -25.01
CA ARG A 488 -27.64 -9.51 -24.88
C ARG A 488 -27.09 -10.83 -24.35
N SER A 489 -25.93 -11.26 -24.86
CA SER A 489 -25.27 -12.50 -24.45
C SER A 489 -24.61 -12.42 -23.08
N SER A 490 -24.35 -11.22 -22.55
CA SER A 490 -23.75 -10.97 -21.22
C SER A 490 -24.67 -11.25 -20.02
N LYS A 491 -25.95 -11.54 -20.26
CA LYS A 491 -26.98 -11.74 -19.22
C LYS A 491 -27.11 -13.22 -18.83
N ALA A 492 -28.34 -13.75 -18.77
CA ALA A 492 -28.61 -15.16 -18.48
C ALA A 492 -27.79 -16.17 -19.34
N PRO A 493 -27.53 -15.93 -20.66
CA PRO A 493 -26.74 -16.86 -21.46
C PRO A 493 -25.29 -17.03 -20.97
N PHE A 494 -24.68 -15.95 -20.46
CA PHE A 494 -23.32 -16.00 -19.93
C PHE A 494 -23.23 -16.85 -18.67
N ILE A 495 -24.15 -16.61 -17.73
CA ILE A 495 -24.19 -17.34 -16.45
C ILE A 495 -24.38 -18.84 -16.71
N LEU A 496 -25.33 -19.21 -17.57
CA LEU A 496 -25.61 -20.61 -17.89
C LEU A 496 -24.39 -21.35 -18.46
N ARG A 497 -23.59 -20.66 -19.28
CA ARG A 497 -22.37 -21.23 -19.88
C ARG A 497 -21.18 -21.32 -18.91
N CYS A 498 -21.18 -20.54 -17.84
CA CYS A 498 -20.12 -20.58 -16.82
C CYS A 498 -20.38 -21.65 -15.73
N LEU A 499 -21.63 -22.11 -15.57
CA LEU A 499 -22.01 -23.08 -14.52
C LEU A 499 -21.20 -24.40 -14.55
N PRO A 500 -20.94 -25.05 -15.69
CA PRO A 500 -20.18 -26.30 -15.70
C PRO A 500 -18.74 -26.12 -15.19
N ALA A 501 -18.08 -25.02 -15.58
CA ALA A 501 -16.71 -24.73 -15.17
C ALA A 501 -16.61 -24.33 -13.68
N ALA A 502 -17.61 -23.62 -13.16
CA ALA A 502 -17.72 -23.31 -11.73
C ALA A 502 -17.95 -24.57 -10.88
N ALA A 503 -18.78 -25.51 -11.36
CA ALA A 503 -19.05 -26.77 -10.69
C ALA A 503 -17.81 -27.69 -10.63
N SER A 504 -17.02 -27.78 -11.71
CA SER A 504 -15.76 -28.55 -11.71
C SER A 504 -14.72 -28.00 -10.73
N HIS A 505 -14.63 -26.68 -10.57
CA HIS A 505 -13.72 -26.06 -9.59
C HIS A 505 -14.16 -26.31 -8.13
N MET A 506 -15.47 -26.46 -7.88
CA MET A 506 -15.99 -26.86 -6.56
C MET A 506 -15.65 -28.31 -6.20
N LEU A 507 -15.61 -29.20 -7.20
CA LEU A 507 -15.34 -30.63 -7.03
C LEU A 507 -13.84 -30.98 -6.89
N GLN A 508 -12.92 -30.11 -7.33
CA GLN A 508 -11.47 -30.34 -7.28
C GLN A 508 -10.81 -29.95 -5.93
N LYS A 509 -11.57 -29.50 -4.93
CA LYS A 509 -11.01 -29.30 -3.59
C LYS A 509 -10.79 -30.68 -2.91
N PRO A 510 -9.58 -31.01 -2.42
CA PRO A 510 -9.33 -32.32 -1.83
C PRO A 510 -10.16 -32.52 -0.56
N LEU A 511 -10.82 -33.68 -0.50
CA LEU A 511 -11.63 -34.19 0.62
C LEU A 511 -10.71 -34.69 1.76
N LEU A 512 -9.92 -33.80 2.36
CA LEU A 512 -9.12 -34.11 3.56
C LEU A 512 -9.25 -33.01 4.60
N SER A 513 -10.38 -33.05 5.33
CA SER A 513 -10.56 -32.72 6.76
C SER A 513 -12.01 -32.37 7.07
N VAL A 514 -12.95 -33.29 6.77
CA VAL A 514 -14.29 -33.26 7.37
C VAL A 514 -14.22 -33.98 8.71
N MET A 515 -13.58 -33.31 9.68
CA MET A 515 -13.85 -33.42 11.11
C MET A 515 -13.07 -32.28 11.77
N GLY A 516 -13.74 -31.12 11.86
CA GLY A 516 -13.25 -29.93 12.54
C GLY A 516 -12.71 -28.82 11.63
N THR A 517 -13.47 -28.35 10.63
CA THR A 517 -13.11 -27.12 9.88
C THR A 517 -14.34 -26.27 9.52
N SER A 518 -14.18 -24.95 9.67
CA SER A 518 -15.23 -23.95 9.45
C SER A 518 -15.51 -23.70 7.95
N LEU A 519 -16.78 -23.42 7.64
CA LEU A 519 -17.38 -23.21 6.31
C LEU A 519 -16.80 -22.06 5.44
N ALA A 520 -15.65 -21.46 5.77
CA ALA A 520 -15.23 -20.17 5.20
C ALA A 520 -14.80 -20.18 3.71
N GLY A 521 -14.41 -21.33 3.16
CA GLY A 521 -13.82 -21.42 1.80
C GLY A 521 -14.82 -21.59 0.64
N SER A 522 -16.07 -21.97 0.92
CA SER A 522 -17.17 -22.06 -0.07
C SER A 522 -18.05 -20.82 -0.06
N LEU A 523 -18.08 -20.07 1.05
CA LEU A 523 -18.73 -18.76 1.12
C LEU A 523 -18.03 -17.71 0.25
N SER A 524 -16.73 -17.81 -0.04
CA SER A 524 -15.98 -16.77 -0.77
C SER A 524 -16.43 -16.63 -2.24
N VAL A 525 -16.74 -17.74 -2.91
CA VAL A 525 -17.30 -17.72 -4.28
C VAL A 525 -18.75 -17.24 -4.28
N ILE A 526 -19.52 -17.63 -3.24
CA ILE A 526 -20.92 -17.20 -3.06
C ILE A 526 -21.00 -15.70 -2.70
N VAL A 527 -20.01 -15.15 -1.99
CA VAL A 527 -19.94 -13.71 -1.65
C VAL A 527 -19.49 -12.87 -2.84
N VAL A 528 -18.55 -13.34 -3.67
CA VAL A 528 -18.20 -12.64 -4.92
C VAL A 528 -19.37 -12.66 -5.91
N VAL A 529 -20.03 -13.80 -6.08
CA VAL A 529 -21.24 -13.90 -6.92
C VAL A 529 -22.43 -13.17 -6.29
N GLY A 530 -22.55 -13.16 -4.95
CA GLY A 530 -23.63 -12.56 -4.19
C GLY A 530 -23.54 -11.03 -4.09
N ALA A 531 -22.35 -10.48 -3.90
CA ALA A 531 -22.10 -9.04 -3.96
C ALA A 531 -22.31 -8.51 -5.39
N VAL A 532 -21.86 -9.27 -6.40
CA VAL A 532 -22.10 -8.95 -7.82
C VAL A 532 -23.57 -9.13 -8.22
N ALA A 533 -24.30 -10.10 -7.64
CA ALA A 533 -25.73 -10.28 -7.85
C ALA A 533 -26.56 -9.20 -7.14
N CYS A 534 -26.13 -8.69 -5.98
CA CYS A 534 -26.79 -7.60 -5.27
C CYS A 534 -26.70 -6.27 -6.04
N LEU A 535 -25.61 -6.06 -6.80
CA LEU A 535 -25.49 -4.97 -7.78
C LEU A 535 -26.45 -5.14 -8.98
N TRP A 536 -26.90 -6.36 -9.25
CA TRP A 536 -27.82 -6.67 -10.35
C TRP A 536 -29.30 -6.57 -9.98
N THR A 537 -29.67 -6.81 -8.71
CA THR A 537 -31.08 -6.83 -8.27
C THR A 537 -31.64 -5.47 -7.86
N LYS A 538 -30.81 -4.43 -7.67
CA LYS A 538 -31.26 -3.05 -7.38
C LYS A 538 -31.77 -2.26 -8.59
N LYS A 539 -31.82 -2.86 -9.79
CA LYS A 539 -32.58 -2.35 -10.95
C LYS A 539 -33.80 -3.22 -11.24
N LYS A 540 -34.79 -3.13 -10.36
CA LYS A 540 -36.21 -3.25 -10.70
C LYS A 540 -37.00 -2.23 -9.90
#